data_AF-A0A9E5ATK3-F1
#
_entry.id   AF-A0A9E5ATK3-F1
#
_cell.length_a   1.000
_cell.length_b   1.000
_cell.length_c   1.000
_cell.angle_alpha   90.00
_cell.angle_beta   90.00
_cell.angle_gamma   90.00
#
_symmetry.space_group_name_H-M   'P 1'
#
loop_
_entity.id
_entity.type
_entity.pdbx_description
1 polymer ?
#
loop_
_entity_poly.entity_id
_entity_poly.type
_entity_poly.pdbx_seq_one_letter_code
_entity_poly.pdbx_strand_id
1 'polypeptide(L)'
;MNKGKIVQIIGPVLDIEFTGQLPAIYNALTVEYDLPGQGRTKLTLETQQHLGDNWVRAVAMSTTEGLKRGMEITDTGAPISMPV
;
A
#
# COMPACT_ATOMS: atom_id res chain seq x y z
N MET A 1 -4.60 10.97 8.97
CA MET A 1 -4.16 10.07 7.89
C MET A 1 -3.51 8.87 8.54
N ASN A 2 -4.05 7.70 8.28
CA ASN A 2 -3.54 6.44 8.83
C ASN A 2 -2.35 5.99 7.97
N LYS A 3 -1.20 5.73 8.59
CA LYS A 3 0.07 5.46 7.90
C LYS A 3 0.63 4.12 8.33
N GLY A 4 1.20 3.42 7.37
CA GLY A 4 1.89 2.15 7.57
C GLY A 4 3.26 2.13 6.91
N LYS A 5 3.99 1.03 7.09
CA LYS A 5 5.30 0.80 6.48
C LYS A 5 5.34 -0.55 5.80
N ILE A 6 5.97 -0.61 4.63
CA ILE A 6 6.17 -1.87 3.91
C ILE A 6 7.11 -2.77 4.72
N VAL A 7 6.67 -3.96 5.09
CA VAL A 7 7.51 -4.97 5.77
C VAL A 7 8.02 -6.01 4.79
N GLN A 8 7.19 -6.40 3.83
CA GLN A 8 7.54 -7.43 2.84
C GLN A 8 6.95 -7.11 1.47
N ILE A 9 7.68 -7.53 0.43
CA ILE A 9 7.30 -7.39 -0.99
C ILE A 9 7.50 -8.77 -1.64
N ILE A 10 6.43 -9.35 -2.18
CA ILE A 10 6.41 -10.62 -2.92
C ILE A 10 5.68 -10.39 -4.25
N GLY A 11 6.43 -10.04 -5.31
CA GLY A 11 5.83 -9.67 -6.59
C GLY A 11 4.85 -8.51 -6.43
N PRO A 12 3.56 -8.65 -6.82
CA PRO A 12 2.55 -7.61 -6.64
C PRO A 12 1.96 -7.55 -5.22
N VAL A 13 2.30 -8.50 -4.35
CA VAL A 13 1.75 -8.62 -2.99
C VAL A 13 2.69 -7.93 -2.00
N LEU A 14 2.13 -7.06 -1.16
CA LEU A 14 2.87 -6.36 -0.11
C LEU A 14 2.25 -6.63 1.24
N ASP A 15 3.10 -6.91 2.24
CA ASP A 15 2.69 -6.91 3.64
C ASP A 15 3.11 -5.60 4.29
N ILE A 16 2.17 -4.93 4.94
CA ILE A 16 2.29 -3.56 5.42
C ILE A 16 1.87 -3.53 6.88
N GLU A 17 2.74 -3.00 7.73
CA GLU A 17 2.48 -2.79 9.15
C GLU A 17 1.87 -1.41 9.36
N PHE A 18 0.75 -1.33 10.04
CA PHE A 18 0.14 -0.09 10.49
C PHE A 18 0.33 0.06 12.00
N THR A 19 0.73 1.24 12.46
CA THR A 19 0.85 1.52 13.92
C THR A 19 -0.44 2.09 14.50
N GLY A 20 -1.36 2.54 13.64
CA GLY A 20 -2.67 3.08 14.00
C GLY A 20 -3.78 2.06 13.83
N GLN A 21 -4.89 2.50 13.23
CA GLN A 21 -5.99 1.60 12.90
C GLN A 21 -5.63 0.72 11.70
N LEU A 22 -6.10 -0.52 11.69
CA LEU A 22 -5.97 -1.37 10.51
C LEU A 22 -6.92 -0.86 9.40
N PRO A 23 -6.43 -0.62 8.17
CA PRO A 23 -7.29 -0.31 7.04
C PRO A 23 -8.35 -1.40 6.85
N ALA A 24 -9.58 -1.03 6.46
CA ALA A 24 -10.59 -2.02 6.14
C ALA A 24 -10.17 -2.87 4.92
N ILE A 25 -10.70 -4.09 4.83
CA ILE A 25 -10.56 -4.89 3.62
C ILE A 25 -11.19 -4.11 2.45
N TYR A 26 -10.52 -4.12 1.31
CA TYR A 26 -10.82 -3.34 0.10
C TYR A 26 -10.52 -1.84 0.18
N ASN A 27 -9.96 -1.32 1.27
CA ASN A 27 -9.47 0.06 1.27
C ASN A 27 -8.29 0.23 0.31
N ALA A 28 -8.28 1.35 -0.40
CA ALA A 28 -7.16 1.78 -1.20
C ALA A 28 -6.05 2.32 -0.29
N LEU A 29 -4.82 1.88 -0.58
CA LEU A 29 -3.59 2.37 0.03
C LEU A 29 -2.75 3.04 -1.07
N THR A 30 -1.95 4.03 -0.70
CA THR A 30 -1.09 4.74 -1.64
C THR A 30 0.33 4.86 -1.14
N VAL A 31 1.31 4.64 -2.02
CA VAL A 31 2.72 4.95 -1.80
C VAL A 31 3.19 5.93 -2.85
N GLU A 32 3.92 6.95 -2.42
CA GLU A 32 4.61 7.87 -3.31
C GLU A 32 6.12 7.67 -3.20
N TYR A 33 6.77 7.48 -4.34
CA TYR A 33 8.20 7.20 -4.40
C TYR A 33 8.79 7.67 -5.73
N ASP A 34 10.10 7.85 -5.76
CA ASP A 34 10.82 8.21 -6.97
C ASP A 34 11.27 6.94 -7.69
N LEU A 35 10.75 6.73 -8.91
CA LEU A 35 11.14 5.62 -9.76
C LEU A 35 12.15 6.12 -10.82
N PRO A 36 13.34 5.50 -10.93
CA PRO A 36 14.33 5.90 -11.93
C PRO A 36 13.74 5.93 -13.34
N GLY A 37 13.89 7.06 -14.04
CA GLY A 37 13.37 7.24 -15.40
C GLY A 37 11.89 7.66 -15.50
N GLN A 38 11.11 7.58 -14.41
CA GLN A 38 9.70 8.05 -14.37
C GLN A 38 9.49 9.22 -13.40
N GLY A 39 10.42 9.44 -12.46
CA GLY A 39 10.32 10.50 -11.45
C GLY A 39 9.33 10.14 -10.34
N ARG A 40 8.74 11.18 -9.74
CA ARG A 40 7.78 11.04 -8.64
C ARG A 40 6.55 10.28 -9.11
N THR A 41 6.35 9.09 -8.56
CA THR A 41 5.30 8.16 -8.94
C THR A 41 4.39 7.90 -7.74
N LYS A 42 3.10 7.74 -8.01
CA LYS A 42 2.11 7.31 -7.02
C LYS A 42 1.57 5.95 -7.42
N LEU A 43 1.77 4.94 -6.57
CA LEU A 43 1.22 3.61 -6.74
C LEU A 43 0.05 3.42 -5.78
N THR A 44 -1.04 2.85 -6.32
CA THR A 44 -2.20 2.44 -5.53
C THR A 44 -2.12 0.94 -5.25
N LEU A 45 -2.48 0.55 -4.03
CA LEU A 45 -2.67 -0.82 -3.60
C LEU A 45 -4.06 -0.98 -2.99
N GLU A 46 -4.53 -2.21 -2.86
CA GLU A 46 -5.79 -2.52 -2.20
C GLU A 46 -5.56 -3.55 -1.09
N THR A 47 -6.06 -3.26 0.11
CA THR A 47 -6.04 -4.20 1.24
C THR A 47 -6.88 -5.45 0.91
N GLN A 48 -6.29 -6.63 0.95
CA GLN A 48 -6.98 -7.90 0.69
C GLN A 48 -7.32 -8.69 1.96
N GLN A 49 -6.46 -8.60 2.99
CA GLN A 49 -6.64 -9.37 4.22
C GLN A 49 -5.86 -8.74 5.37
N HIS A 50 -6.32 -9.03 6.60
CA HIS A 50 -5.58 -8.76 7.83
C HIS A 50 -4.79 -10.02 8.19
N LEU A 51 -3.51 -9.84 8.52
CA LEU A 51 -2.62 -10.96 8.87
C LEU A 51 -2.45 -11.15 10.39
N GLY A 52 -2.96 -10.21 11.20
CA GLY A 52 -2.61 -10.11 12.63
C GLY A 52 -1.44 -9.15 12.87
N ASP A 53 -1.09 -8.88 14.13
CA ASP A 53 0.04 -8.02 14.52
C ASP A 53 0.06 -6.62 13.86
N ASN A 54 -1.13 -6.08 13.60
CA ASN A 54 -1.34 -4.82 12.86
C ASN A 54 -0.81 -4.83 11.41
N TRP A 55 -0.69 -6.02 10.82
CA TRP A 55 -0.29 -6.17 9.42
C TRP A 55 -1.50 -6.40 8.53
N VAL A 56 -1.42 -5.81 7.34
CA VAL A 56 -2.31 -6.11 6.23
C VAL A 56 -1.52 -6.64 5.06
N ARG A 57 -2.15 -7.51 4.28
CA ARG A 57 -1.65 -7.86 2.95
C ARG A 57 -2.46 -7.10 1.92
N ALA A 58 -1.75 -6.36 1.08
CA ALA A 58 -2.29 -5.58 -0.01
C ALA A 58 -1.75 -6.04 -1.36
N VAL A 59 -2.50 -5.78 -2.41
CA VAL A 59 -2.10 -6.05 -3.80
C VAL A 59 -1.90 -4.73 -4.53
N ALA A 60 -0.77 -4.57 -5.20
CA ALA A 60 -0.46 -3.40 -6.00
C ALA A 60 -1.24 -3.41 -7.31
N MET A 61 -1.79 -2.25 -7.69
CA MET A 61 -2.54 -2.07 -8.94
C MET A 61 -1.64 -1.80 -10.15
N SER A 62 -0.33 -1.70 -9.94
CA SER A 62 0.68 -1.56 -10.97
C SER A 62 2.01 -2.18 -10.48
N THR A 63 3.09 -1.95 -11.23
CA THR A 63 4.42 -2.47 -10.91
C THR A 63 4.88 -2.07 -9.49
N THR A 64 5.54 -3.00 -8.81
CA THR A 64 6.17 -2.80 -7.50
C THR A 64 7.67 -2.50 -7.61
N GLU A 65 8.17 -2.25 -8.83
CA GLU A 65 9.55 -1.86 -9.08
C GLU A 65 9.91 -0.60 -8.28
N GLY A 66 11.13 -0.58 -7.75
CA GLY A 66 11.66 0.54 -6.98
C GLY A 66 11.16 0.64 -5.54
N LEU A 67 10.12 -0.11 -5.16
CA LEU A 67 9.65 -0.16 -3.78
C LEU A 67 10.68 -0.81 -2.85
N LYS A 68 10.73 -0.32 -1.61
CA LYS A 68 11.65 -0.80 -0.58
C LYS A 68 10.90 -0.98 0.73
N ARG A 69 11.36 -1.94 1.54
CA ARG A 69 10.90 -2.07 2.93
C ARG A 69 11.13 -0.78 3.69
N GLY A 70 10.22 -0.47 4.61
CA GLY A 70 10.23 0.75 5.40
C GLY A 70 9.63 1.98 4.70
N MET A 71 9.32 1.91 3.39
CA MET A 71 8.61 2.99 2.71
C MET A 71 7.22 3.20 3.33
N GLU A 72 6.82 4.46 3.41
CA GLU A 72 5.56 4.89 3.99
C GLU A 72 4.39 4.58 3.03
N ILE A 73 3.35 3.97 3.58
CA ILE A 73 2.07 3.73 2.93
C ILE A 73 1.02 4.59 3.62
N THR A 74 0.14 5.22 2.85
CA THR A 74 -1.01 5.97 3.38
C THR A 74 -2.30 5.23 3.06
N ASP A 75 -3.13 4.98 4.06
CA ASP A 75 -4.49 4.49 3.91
C ASP A 75 -5.41 5.66 3.54
N THR A 76 -6.19 5.49 2.48
CA THR A 76 -7.13 6.49 1.99
C THR A 76 -8.44 6.51 2.77
N GLY A 77 -8.73 5.45 3.54
CA GLY A 77 -9.95 5.29 4.32
C GLY A 77 -11.17 4.86 3.51
N ALA A 78 -11.03 4.67 2.19
CA ALA A 78 -12.10 4.26 1.31
C ALA A 78 -11.59 3.27 0.23
N PRO A 79 -12.48 2.51 -0.42
CA PRO A 79 -12.12 1.69 -1.57
C PRO A 79 -11.62 2.50 -2.77
N ILE A 80 -11.01 1.81 -3.74
CA ILE A 80 -10.68 2.40 -5.04
C ILE A 80 -11.98 2.88 -5.69
N SER A 81 -12.00 4.14 -6.15
CA SER A 81 -13.16 4.75 -6.80
C SER A 81 -12.89 4.95 -8.29
N MET A 82 -13.94 4.80 -9.11
CA MET A 82 -13.90 5.00 -10.55
C MET A 82 -14.99 6.00 -10.94
N PRO A 83 -14.70 6.98 -11.82
CA PRO A 83 -15.73 7.89 -12.31
C PRO A 83 -16.76 7.12 -13.14
N VAL A 84 -18.02 7.50 -12.98
CA VAL A 84 -19.18 6.97 -13.74
C VAL A 84 -19.65 7.96 -14.78
#